data_AF-A0A6I3BZT5-F1
#
_entry.id   AF-A0A6I3BZT5-F1
#
_cell.length_a   1.000
_cell.length_b   1.000
_cell.length_c   1.000
_cell.angle_alpha   90.00
_cell.angle_beta   90.00
_cell.angle_gamma   90.00
#
_symmetry.space_group_name_H-M   'P 1'
#
loop_
_entity.id
_entity.type
_entity.pdbx_description
1 polymer ?
#
loop_
_entity_poly.entity_id
_entity_poly.type
_entity_poly.pdbx_seq_one_letter_code
_entity_poly.pdbx_strand_id
1 'polypeptide(L)'
;MRMRGVATGIVLVLTACGAGSGTPGSTARSIGTQPAGLSFAGVGSTDTRLSVDFFDARASFAIGRADAARAVSPAGITPTGPAIDLDVTLDLPAVGSLEDAIRADQAKLPQPSWWSGSCNANRSRGAYPLGASFRGVVACGPQPGKSDGRLVHFFPTAWGEYEWQCTELVYRFMYLAYGIVPYNGNGDQVVENYRPAYGGWMVKVTNGSGELPVPGDVLSFLSVHTAIVTGVHVDTQGNGSIDILEQNAAGNGSTKLAVNGFRIARVKNWLHHLVG
;
A
#
# COMPACT_ATOMS: atom_id res chain seq x y z
N MET A 1 -17.32 -14.58 -33.39
CA MET A 1 -17.25 -13.20 -32.85
C MET A 1 -15.81 -12.99 -32.40
N ARG A 2 -14.99 -12.23 -33.14
CA ARG A 2 -13.56 -12.05 -32.88
C ARG A 2 -13.37 -10.94 -31.84
N MET A 3 -12.78 -11.23 -30.69
CA MET A 3 -12.20 -10.21 -29.83
C MET A 3 -10.72 -10.03 -30.22
N ARG A 4 -10.36 -8.79 -30.55
CA ARG A 4 -8.98 -8.36 -30.77
C ARG A 4 -8.33 -8.15 -29.41
N GLY A 5 -7.23 -8.86 -29.15
CA GLY A 5 -6.36 -8.59 -28.01
C GLY A 5 -5.59 -7.29 -28.25
N VAL A 6 -5.54 -6.42 -27.24
CA VAL A 6 -4.59 -5.31 -27.19
C VAL A 6 -3.39 -5.82 -26.41
N ALA A 7 -2.27 -6.00 -27.12
CA ALA A 7 -0.98 -6.27 -26.52
C ALA A 7 -0.32 -4.92 -26.19
N THR A 8 -0.14 -4.62 -24.92
CA THR A 8 0.70 -3.49 -24.50
C THR A 8 2.09 -4.02 -24.25
N GLY A 9 2.97 -3.86 -25.24
CA GLY A 9 4.39 -4.15 -25.09
C GLY A 9 5.08 -3.03 -24.31
N ILE A 10 5.83 -3.38 -23.27
CA ILE A 10 6.75 -2.46 -22.57
C ILE A 10 8.10 -3.18 -22.45
N VAL A 11 9.10 -2.75 -23.23
CA VAL A 11 10.55 -2.99 -23.13
C VAL A 11 11.20 -2.00 -24.15
N LEU A 12 12.30 -1.25 -23.96
CA LEU A 12 13.16 -0.82 -22.85
C LEU A 12 14.21 0.16 -23.45
N VAL A 13 14.76 1.07 -22.62
CA VAL A 13 16.13 1.65 -22.55
C VAL A 13 16.84 2.19 -23.82
N LEU A 14 17.40 3.40 -23.68
CA LEU A 14 18.79 3.67 -24.10
C LEU A 14 19.54 4.52 -23.06
N THR A 15 20.71 4.03 -22.68
CA THR A 15 21.71 4.67 -21.80
C THR A 15 22.72 5.43 -22.65
N ALA A 16 23.01 6.68 -22.33
CA ALA A 16 24.21 7.38 -22.82
C ALA A 16 25.20 7.55 -21.66
N CYS A 17 26.27 6.76 -21.68
CA CYS A 17 27.39 6.89 -20.75
C CYS A 17 28.44 7.82 -21.40
N GLY A 18 28.56 9.05 -20.90
CA GLY A 18 29.61 9.98 -21.29
C GLY A 18 30.91 9.66 -20.56
N ALA A 19 31.91 9.17 -21.29
CA ALA A 19 33.25 8.94 -20.78
C ALA A 19 33.97 10.27 -20.51
N GLY A 20 34.26 10.56 -19.23
CA GLY A 20 35.14 11.66 -18.84
C GLY A 20 36.60 11.20 -18.83
N SER A 21 37.40 11.68 -19.79
CA SER A 21 38.86 11.58 -19.74
C SER A 21 39.43 12.78 -18.98
N GLY A 22 40.02 12.54 -17.82
CA GLY A 22 40.77 13.54 -17.07
C GLY A 22 42.23 13.66 -17.50
N THR A 23 42.83 14.83 -17.28
CA THR A 23 44.26 15.00 -16.95
C THR A 23 44.49 16.30 -16.16
N PRO A 24 45.52 16.39 -15.29
CA PRO A 24 45.62 17.36 -14.20
C PRO A 24 46.65 18.50 -14.44
N GLY A 25 46.50 19.64 -13.75
CA GLY A 25 47.53 20.68 -13.71
C GLY A 25 47.22 21.94 -12.88
N SER A 26 47.78 21.97 -11.66
CA SER A 26 48.40 23.10 -10.92
C SER A 26 47.70 24.47 -10.67
N THR A 27 47.42 24.72 -9.38
CA THR A 27 47.68 25.92 -8.52
C THR A 27 47.43 27.36 -9.01
N ALA A 28 46.52 28.11 -8.33
CA ALA A 28 46.83 29.32 -7.52
C ALA A 28 45.57 30.05 -6.94
N ARG A 29 45.83 30.85 -5.90
CA ARG A 29 45.01 31.61 -4.92
C ARG A 29 43.86 32.57 -5.39
N SER A 30 42.78 32.51 -4.60
CA SER A 30 42.10 33.54 -3.77
C SER A 30 41.14 34.63 -4.31
N ILE A 31 40.07 34.81 -3.50
CA ILE A 31 39.15 35.96 -3.27
C ILE A 31 37.96 36.12 -4.22
N GLY A 32 36.75 36.12 -3.64
CA GLY A 32 35.56 36.72 -4.24
C GLY A 32 34.27 35.94 -4.01
N THR A 33 33.51 36.32 -2.98
CA THR A 33 32.10 35.97 -2.78
C THR A 33 31.24 36.64 -3.85
N GLN A 34 30.54 35.86 -4.68
CA GLN A 34 29.33 36.27 -5.41
C GLN A 34 28.38 35.06 -5.55
N PRO A 35 27.05 35.27 -5.53
CA PRO A 35 26.08 34.20 -5.68
C PRO A 35 26.06 33.67 -7.12
N ALA A 36 26.00 32.35 -7.25
CA ALA A 36 25.91 31.66 -8.53
C ALA A 36 24.64 32.06 -9.28
N GLY A 37 24.80 32.89 -10.32
CA GLY A 37 23.83 33.00 -11.40
C GLY A 37 23.93 31.74 -12.26
N LEU A 38 22.80 31.05 -12.47
CA LEU A 38 22.68 30.06 -13.53
C LEU A 38 22.89 30.77 -14.88
N SER A 39 23.97 30.46 -15.58
CA SER A 39 24.10 30.80 -17.00
C SER A 39 23.68 29.60 -17.84
N PHE A 40 22.65 29.75 -18.66
CA PHE A 40 22.36 28.82 -19.74
C PHE A 40 23.15 29.27 -20.97
N ALA A 41 24.12 28.46 -21.40
CA ALA A 41 24.69 28.59 -22.73
C ALA A 41 23.67 28.04 -23.73
N GLY A 42 23.10 28.91 -24.56
CA GLY A 42 22.22 28.52 -25.65
C GLY A 42 22.99 27.73 -26.70
N VAL A 43 22.81 26.41 -26.72
CA VAL A 43 23.17 25.58 -27.88
C VAL A 43 21.93 25.47 -28.74
N GLY A 44 21.98 26.09 -29.92
CA GLY A 44 20.93 25.97 -30.93
C GLY A 44 20.84 24.53 -31.42
N SER A 45 19.75 23.85 -31.05
CA SER A 45 19.30 22.60 -31.67
C SER A 45 17.78 22.55 -31.59
N THR A 46 17.13 22.34 -32.73
CA THR A 46 15.66 22.44 -32.92
C THR A 46 14.90 21.18 -32.51
N ASP A 47 15.35 20.43 -31.50
CA ASP A 47 14.59 19.29 -31.00
C ASP A 47 14.93 18.96 -29.55
N THR A 48 14.42 19.78 -28.62
CA THR A 48 14.50 19.52 -27.18
C THR A 48 13.16 18.96 -26.72
N ARG A 49 13.05 17.64 -26.58
CA ARG A 49 11.91 17.01 -25.89
C ARG A 49 12.14 17.08 -24.39
N LEU A 50 11.25 17.78 -23.69
CA LEU A 50 11.18 17.77 -22.23
C LEU A 50 10.41 16.51 -21.81
N SER A 51 11.08 15.54 -21.20
CA SER A 51 10.43 14.38 -20.59
C SER A 51 10.46 14.52 -19.07
N VAL A 52 9.26 14.53 -18.47
CA VAL A 52 9.06 14.56 -17.01
C VAL A 52 8.95 13.12 -16.53
N ASP A 53 9.91 12.66 -15.72
CA ASP A 53 9.84 11.36 -15.08
C ASP A 53 8.95 11.46 -13.82
N PHE A 54 7.85 10.72 -13.80
CA PHE A 54 7.09 10.46 -12.59
C PHE A 54 7.69 9.22 -11.91
N PHE A 55 8.65 9.42 -11.01
CA PHE A 55 8.88 8.45 -9.95
C PHE A 55 7.71 8.53 -8.97
N ASP A 56 7.25 7.38 -8.49
CA ASP A 56 6.16 7.18 -7.54
C ASP A 56 6.40 7.97 -6.24
N ALA A 57 6.06 9.25 -6.28
CA ALA A 57 5.92 10.12 -5.14
C ALA A 57 4.42 10.32 -4.97
N ARG A 58 3.81 9.55 -4.07
CA ARG A 58 2.50 9.91 -3.51
C ARG A 58 2.68 11.22 -2.73
N ALA A 59 2.61 12.33 -3.45
CA ALA A 59 2.46 13.65 -2.87
C ALA A 59 1.04 13.74 -2.32
N SER A 60 0.92 13.92 -1.01
CA SER A 60 -0.34 14.23 -0.33
C SER A 60 -0.94 15.51 -0.92
N PHE A 61 -2.02 15.38 -1.67
CA PHE A 61 -2.73 16.53 -2.24
C PHE A 61 -3.60 17.16 -1.13
N ALA A 62 -3.10 18.21 -0.49
CA ALA A 62 -3.94 19.07 0.34
C ALA A 62 -4.73 20.00 -0.60
N ILE A 63 -6.04 19.80 -0.71
CA ILE A 63 -6.94 20.76 -1.37
C ILE A 63 -7.05 21.98 -0.45
N GLY A 64 -6.08 22.88 -0.54
CA GLY A 64 -6.21 24.24 -0.03
C GLY A 64 -7.14 25.02 -0.96
N ARG A 65 -8.18 25.64 -0.40
CA ARG A 65 -8.97 26.66 -1.09
C ARG A 65 -8.00 27.68 -1.72
N ALA A 66 -8.16 27.93 -3.02
CA ALA A 66 -7.45 28.99 -3.70
C ALA A 66 -7.89 30.35 -3.14
N ASP A 67 -7.17 30.88 -2.17
CA ASP A 67 -7.18 32.30 -1.90
C ASP A 67 -6.36 32.98 -3.00
N ALA A 68 -6.99 33.96 -3.65
CA ALA A 68 -6.46 34.68 -4.80
C ALA A 68 -5.06 35.27 -4.52
N ALA A 69 -4.03 34.63 -5.06
CA ALA A 69 -2.68 35.19 -5.09
C ALA A 69 -2.69 36.39 -6.05
N ARG A 70 -2.59 37.59 -5.47
CA ARG A 70 -2.41 38.85 -6.17
C ARG A 70 -1.03 38.86 -6.82
N ALA A 71 -0.98 38.68 -8.14
CA ALA A 71 0.24 38.79 -8.93
C ALA A 71 0.84 40.20 -8.81
N VAL A 72 2.02 40.31 -8.18
CA VAL A 72 2.87 41.49 -8.28
C VAL A 72 3.76 41.28 -9.50
N SER A 73 3.49 42.02 -10.57
CA SER A 73 4.31 42.00 -11.79
C SER A 73 5.57 42.85 -11.59
N PRO A 74 6.80 42.32 -11.77
CA PRO A 74 7.96 43.16 -11.99
C PRO A 74 7.90 43.70 -13.43
N ALA A 75 7.88 45.02 -13.55
CA ALA A 75 7.98 45.71 -14.83
C ALA A 75 9.38 45.47 -15.44
N GLY A 76 9.45 45.08 -16.71
CA GLY A 76 10.63 45.41 -17.52
C GLY A 76 11.24 44.35 -18.44
N ILE A 77 10.60 43.21 -18.72
CA ILE A 77 11.08 42.32 -19.79
C ILE A 77 9.91 42.00 -20.71
N THR A 78 9.92 42.59 -21.90
CA THR A 78 9.00 42.27 -23.01
C THR A 78 9.60 41.09 -23.78
N PRO A 79 9.04 39.87 -23.71
CA PRO A 79 9.49 38.79 -24.56
C PRO A 79 8.96 39.03 -25.98
N THR A 80 9.85 39.16 -26.95
CA THR A 80 9.53 39.35 -28.38
C THR A 80 9.42 38.03 -29.17
N GLY A 81 9.30 36.90 -28.47
CA GLY A 81 9.06 35.59 -29.10
C GLY A 81 7.58 35.20 -29.06
N PRO A 82 7.08 34.39 -30.02
CA PRO A 82 5.77 33.79 -29.89
C PRO A 82 5.73 32.94 -28.62
N ALA A 83 4.80 33.23 -27.73
CA ALA A 83 4.51 32.37 -26.59
C ALA A 83 4.04 31.01 -27.16
N ILE A 84 4.85 29.97 -26.94
CA ILE A 84 4.40 28.59 -27.17
C ILE A 84 3.65 28.21 -25.90
N ASP A 85 2.33 28.44 -25.90
CA ASP A 85 1.44 27.83 -24.91
C ASP A 85 1.39 26.32 -25.19
N LEU A 86 2.19 25.56 -24.46
CA LEU A 86 2.10 24.11 -24.46
C LEU A 86 0.98 23.74 -23.49
N ASP A 87 -0.25 23.78 -23.98
CA ASP A 87 -1.41 23.26 -23.25
C ASP A 87 -1.32 21.73 -23.23
N VAL A 88 -0.64 21.19 -22.21
CA VAL A 88 -0.59 19.74 -21.96
C VAL A 88 -1.90 19.37 -21.30
N THR A 89 -2.94 19.22 -22.11
CA THR A 89 -4.19 18.60 -21.66
C THR A 89 -3.93 17.12 -21.46
N LEU A 90 -3.63 16.73 -20.22
CA LEU A 90 -3.64 15.32 -19.84
C LEU A 90 -5.10 14.87 -19.85
N ASP A 91 -5.49 14.14 -20.90
CA ASP A 91 -6.77 13.46 -20.99
C ASP A 91 -6.77 12.27 -20.01
N LEU A 92 -6.82 12.60 -18.71
CA LEU A 92 -6.94 11.63 -17.65
C LEU A 92 -8.38 11.09 -17.72
N PRO A 93 -8.56 9.76 -17.81
CA PRO A 93 -9.89 9.18 -17.78
C PRO A 93 -10.63 9.69 -16.53
N ALA A 94 -11.91 10.02 -16.71
CA ALA A 94 -12.76 10.59 -15.67
C ALA A 94 -12.58 9.86 -14.32
N VAL A 95 -12.50 10.64 -13.24
CA VAL A 95 -12.29 10.28 -11.82
C VAL A 95 -13.22 9.20 -11.23
N GLY A 96 -14.10 8.58 -12.02
CA GLY A 96 -14.87 7.40 -11.62
C GLY A 96 -13.99 6.17 -11.33
N SER A 97 -12.83 5.99 -11.98
CA SER A 97 -12.08 4.74 -11.81
C SER A 97 -11.40 4.60 -10.44
N LEU A 98 -10.93 5.70 -9.82
CA LEU A 98 -10.24 5.63 -8.54
C LEU A 98 -11.22 5.54 -7.37
N GLU A 99 -12.28 6.35 -7.37
CA GLU A 99 -13.29 6.29 -6.30
C GLU A 99 -14.05 4.96 -6.31
N ASP A 100 -14.30 4.39 -7.48
CA ASP A 100 -14.93 3.07 -7.59
C ASP A 100 -13.95 1.96 -7.19
N ALA A 101 -12.65 2.09 -7.49
CA ALA A 101 -11.63 1.17 -7.00
C ALA A 101 -11.50 1.20 -5.48
N ILE A 102 -11.51 2.40 -4.86
CA ILE A 102 -11.50 2.57 -3.40
C ILE A 102 -12.78 1.97 -2.79
N ARG A 103 -13.95 2.23 -3.37
CA ARG A 103 -15.22 1.66 -2.91
C ARG A 103 -15.24 0.14 -3.04
N ALA A 104 -14.71 -0.41 -4.12
CA ALA A 104 -14.59 -1.85 -4.33
C ALA A 104 -13.64 -2.49 -3.30
N ASP A 105 -12.51 -1.84 -3.01
CA ASP A 105 -11.57 -2.29 -1.99
C ASP A 105 -12.12 -2.15 -0.56
N GLN A 106 -13.12 -1.30 -0.33
CA GLN A 106 -13.81 -1.21 0.95
C GLN A 106 -15.13 -2.00 0.99
N ALA A 107 -15.51 -2.65 -0.11
CA ALA A 107 -16.77 -3.36 -0.20
C ALA A 107 -16.84 -4.49 0.83
N LYS A 108 -18.06 -4.70 1.34
CA LYS A 108 -18.37 -5.79 2.26
C LYS A 108 -18.14 -7.12 1.54
N LEU A 109 -17.32 -7.97 2.15
CA LEU A 109 -17.00 -9.31 1.68
C LEU A 109 -18.16 -10.28 1.98
N PRO A 110 -18.32 -11.33 1.15
CA PRO A 110 -19.33 -12.33 1.38
C PRO A 110 -19.06 -13.11 2.67
N GLN A 111 -20.13 -13.66 3.25
CA GLN A 111 -19.97 -14.62 4.35
C GLN A 111 -19.24 -15.88 3.83
N PRO A 112 -18.36 -16.51 4.65
CA PRO A 112 -17.75 -17.77 4.29
C PRO A 112 -18.79 -18.82 3.89
N SER A 113 -18.63 -19.40 2.70
CA SER A 113 -19.55 -20.42 2.18
C SER A 113 -19.50 -21.73 2.98
N TRP A 114 -18.41 -21.96 3.73
CA TRP A 114 -18.23 -23.13 4.60
C TRP A 114 -18.84 -22.95 6.01
N TRP A 115 -19.32 -21.75 6.34
CA TRP A 115 -19.97 -21.47 7.62
C TRP A 115 -21.47 -21.74 7.58
N SER A 116 -22.01 -22.12 8.74
CA SER A 116 -23.46 -22.16 8.99
C SER A 116 -23.81 -21.33 10.23
N GLY A 117 -24.57 -20.26 10.03
CA GLY A 117 -24.87 -19.27 11.08
C GLY A 117 -23.76 -18.24 11.29
N SER A 118 -23.98 -17.32 12.24
CA SER A 118 -22.97 -16.33 12.66
C SER A 118 -21.80 -17.03 13.35
N CYS A 119 -20.56 -16.71 12.99
CA CYS A 119 -19.36 -17.37 13.52
C CYS A 119 -19.46 -18.91 13.50
N ASN A 120 -20.00 -19.49 12.43
CA ASN A 120 -20.17 -20.94 12.29
C ASN A 120 -20.89 -21.63 13.47
N ALA A 121 -21.76 -20.92 14.21
CA ALA A 121 -22.34 -21.38 15.47
C ALA A 121 -23.15 -22.68 15.36
N ASN A 122 -23.66 -23.03 14.18
CA ASN A 122 -24.38 -24.29 13.96
C ASN A 122 -23.45 -25.51 13.84
N ARG A 123 -22.13 -25.30 13.68
CA ARG A 123 -21.10 -26.34 13.54
C ARG A 123 -20.02 -26.29 14.61
N SER A 124 -19.90 -25.16 15.31
CA SER A 124 -18.93 -24.90 16.36
C SER A 124 -19.69 -24.40 17.59
N ARG A 125 -19.94 -25.29 18.55
CA ARG A 125 -20.87 -25.03 19.67
C ARG A 125 -20.32 -23.92 20.55
N GLY A 126 -21.17 -22.93 20.83
CA GLY A 126 -20.78 -21.80 21.68
C GLY A 126 -19.89 -20.78 20.97
N ALA A 127 -19.74 -20.86 19.64
CA ALA A 127 -19.10 -19.81 18.87
C ALA A 127 -19.96 -18.55 18.79
N TYR A 128 -19.34 -17.37 18.91
CA TYR A 128 -20.04 -16.08 18.87
C TYR A 128 -19.14 -14.95 18.34
N PRO A 129 -19.73 -13.85 17.81
CA PRO A 129 -19.00 -12.64 17.44
C PRO A 129 -18.39 -11.93 18.65
N LEU A 130 -17.12 -11.54 18.57
CA LEU A 130 -16.44 -10.77 19.62
C LEU A 130 -16.81 -9.28 19.61
N GLY A 131 -17.42 -8.79 18.53
CA GLY A 131 -17.92 -7.42 18.41
C GLY A 131 -17.19 -6.56 17.36
N ALA A 132 -15.98 -6.96 16.96
CA ALA A 132 -15.25 -6.31 15.87
C ALA A 132 -15.47 -7.00 14.51
N SER A 133 -15.47 -6.21 13.44
CA SER A 133 -15.47 -6.71 12.06
C SER A 133 -14.80 -5.72 11.11
N PHE A 134 -14.29 -6.23 9.99
CA PHE A 134 -13.74 -5.41 8.91
C PHE A 134 -14.23 -5.94 7.57
N ARG A 135 -14.82 -5.07 6.73
CA ARG A 135 -15.44 -5.45 5.46
C ARG A 135 -16.39 -6.64 5.58
N GLY A 136 -17.13 -6.76 6.70
CA GLY A 136 -18.04 -7.88 6.96
C GLY A 136 -17.39 -9.18 7.46
N VAL A 137 -16.05 -9.26 7.49
CA VAL A 137 -15.32 -10.34 8.14
C VAL A 137 -15.32 -10.07 9.64
N VAL A 138 -16.03 -10.92 10.38
CA VAL A 138 -16.23 -10.81 11.84
C VAL A 138 -15.12 -11.54 12.58
N ALA A 139 -14.64 -10.96 13.68
CA ALA A 139 -13.82 -11.67 14.66
C ALA A 139 -14.72 -12.51 15.58
N CYS A 140 -14.40 -13.79 15.69
CA CYS A 140 -15.19 -14.81 16.36
C CYS A 140 -14.40 -15.43 17.52
N GLY A 141 -15.12 -16.00 18.47
CA GLY A 141 -14.55 -16.74 19.59
C GLY A 141 -15.53 -17.77 20.14
N PRO A 142 -15.24 -18.39 21.30
CA PRO A 142 -14.16 -18.03 22.22
C PRO A 142 -12.80 -18.57 21.77
N GLN A 143 -11.73 -18.10 22.42
CA GLN A 143 -10.35 -18.50 22.16
C GLN A 143 -10.18 -20.04 22.09
N PRO A 144 -9.38 -20.58 21.14
CA PRO A 144 -9.04 -22.00 21.10
C PRO A 144 -8.51 -22.51 22.44
N GLY A 145 -8.98 -23.68 22.89
CA GLY A 145 -8.67 -24.23 24.21
C GLY A 145 -9.63 -23.78 25.32
N LYS A 146 -10.44 -22.73 25.09
CA LYS A 146 -11.67 -22.43 25.86
C LYS A 146 -12.94 -22.92 25.15
N SER A 147 -12.81 -23.29 23.88
CA SER A 147 -13.77 -24.08 23.11
C SER A 147 -13.05 -25.18 22.32
N ASP A 148 -13.83 -26.11 21.80
CA ASP A 148 -13.50 -27.20 20.88
C ASP A 148 -13.09 -26.67 19.50
N GLY A 149 -12.01 -25.88 19.46
CA GLY A 149 -11.50 -25.28 18.24
C GLY A 149 -11.40 -26.32 17.12
N ARG A 150 -12.14 -26.07 16.05
CA ARG A 150 -12.36 -27.05 14.97
C ARG A 150 -11.42 -26.78 13.83
N LEU A 151 -10.73 -27.82 13.35
CA LEU A 151 -10.00 -27.73 12.10
C LEU A 151 -10.99 -27.57 10.93
N VAL A 152 -10.86 -26.47 10.20
CA VAL A 152 -11.67 -26.18 9.02
C VAL A 152 -10.78 -26.00 7.80
N HIS A 153 -11.30 -26.45 6.65
CA HIS A 153 -10.71 -26.22 5.35
C HIS A 153 -11.67 -25.31 4.58
N PHE A 154 -11.18 -24.18 4.07
CA PHE A 154 -12.04 -23.19 3.40
C PHE A 154 -12.63 -23.72 2.09
N PHE A 155 -11.93 -24.66 1.47
CA PHE A 155 -12.34 -25.43 0.30
C PHE A 155 -11.66 -26.82 0.35
N PRO A 156 -12.12 -27.80 -0.45
CA PRO A 156 -11.49 -29.13 -0.48
C PRO A 156 -9.99 -29.01 -0.76
N THR A 157 -9.17 -29.76 0.00
CA THR A 157 -7.70 -29.78 -0.08
C THR A 157 -6.96 -28.50 0.34
N ALA A 158 -7.67 -27.46 0.82
CA ALA A 158 -7.01 -26.28 1.39
C ALA A 158 -6.16 -26.64 2.62
N TRP A 159 -5.15 -25.82 2.93
CA TRP A 159 -4.53 -25.89 4.26
C TRP A 159 -5.61 -25.66 5.35
N GLY A 160 -5.55 -26.46 6.41
CA GLY A 160 -6.54 -26.42 7.48
C GLY A 160 -6.16 -25.43 8.56
N GLU A 161 -7.14 -24.66 9.03
CA GLU A 161 -6.97 -23.72 10.14
C GLU A 161 -7.92 -24.07 11.28
N TYR A 162 -7.48 -23.87 12.52
CA TYR A 162 -8.35 -24.08 13.67
C TYR A 162 -9.20 -22.84 13.93
N GLU A 163 -10.52 -22.97 13.89
CA GLU A 163 -11.43 -21.98 14.48
C GLU A 163 -11.15 -21.91 16.00
N TRP A 164 -10.98 -20.77 16.68
CA TRP A 164 -10.93 -19.36 16.27
C TRP A 164 -9.52 -18.77 16.45
N GLN A 165 -8.52 -19.34 15.76
CA GLN A 165 -7.13 -18.88 15.81
C GLN A 165 -6.94 -17.53 15.11
N CYS A 166 -5.82 -16.86 15.38
CA CYS A 166 -5.44 -15.65 14.67
C CYS A 166 -5.16 -15.92 13.18
N THR A 167 -4.56 -17.07 12.85
CA THR A 167 -4.32 -17.51 11.47
C THR A 167 -5.62 -17.79 10.73
N GLU A 168 -6.61 -18.42 11.36
CA GLU A 168 -7.94 -18.65 10.75
C GLU A 168 -8.57 -17.33 10.28
N LEU A 169 -8.57 -16.30 11.13
CA LEU A 169 -9.14 -14.99 10.79
C LEU A 169 -8.45 -14.39 9.57
N VAL A 170 -7.12 -14.35 9.60
CA VAL A 170 -6.31 -13.70 8.57
C VAL A 170 -6.43 -14.44 7.25
N TYR A 171 -6.31 -15.77 7.25
CA TYR A 171 -6.49 -16.53 6.01
C TYR A 171 -7.91 -16.44 5.49
N ARG A 172 -8.93 -16.43 6.35
CA ARG A 172 -10.32 -16.26 5.93
C ARG A 172 -10.52 -14.91 5.24
N PHE A 173 -9.97 -13.84 5.82
CA PHE A 173 -9.99 -12.53 5.20
C PHE A 173 -9.26 -12.53 3.86
N MET A 174 -8.02 -13.01 3.81
CA MET A 174 -7.21 -13.03 2.59
C MET A 174 -7.86 -13.85 1.46
N TYR A 175 -8.50 -14.97 1.79
CA TYR A 175 -9.23 -15.79 0.82
C TYR A 175 -10.45 -15.05 0.25
N LEU A 176 -11.25 -14.43 1.12
CA LEU A 176 -12.47 -13.72 0.69
C LEU A 176 -12.16 -12.40 -0.03
N ALA A 177 -11.14 -11.68 0.41
CA ALA A 177 -10.78 -10.36 -0.10
C ALA A 177 -9.95 -10.44 -1.38
N TYR A 178 -9.00 -11.37 -1.44
CA TYR A 178 -7.93 -11.37 -2.45
C TYR A 178 -7.78 -12.71 -3.19
N GLY A 179 -8.63 -13.70 -2.87
CA GLY A 179 -8.53 -15.04 -3.45
C GLY A 179 -7.25 -15.79 -3.07
N ILE A 180 -6.58 -15.38 -1.99
CA ILE A 180 -5.35 -16.04 -1.55
C ILE A 180 -5.71 -17.33 -0.82
N VAL A 181 -5.20 -18.45 -1.29
CA VAL A 181 -5.41 -19.74 -0.63
C VAL A 181 -4.63 -19.81 0.69
N PRO A 182 -5.18 -20.46 1.75
CA PRO A 182 -4.45 -20.65 2.99
C PRO A 182 -3.23 -21.54 2.76
N TYR A 183 -2.16 -21.30 3.53
CA TYR A 183 -0.90 -22.02 3.45
C TYR A 183 -0.32 -22.27 4.85
N ASN A 184 0.69 -23.15 4.94
CA ASN A 184 1.31 -23.47 6.22
C ASN A 184 2.04 -22.27 6.82
N GLY A 185 1.69 -21.92 8.05
CA GLY A 185 2.41 -20.95 8.87
C GLY A 185 1.69 -20.66 10.18
N ASN A 186 2.46 -20.37 11.22
CA ASN A 186 1.94 -19.77 12.44
C ASN A 186 1.71 -18.25 12.25
N GLY A 187 1.11 -17.57 13.23
CA GLY A 187 0.79 -16.14 13.12
C GLY A 187 1.99 -15.24 12.78
N ASP A 188 3.15 -15.49 13.37
CA ASP A 188 4.40 -14.77 13.09
C ASP A 188 5.02 -15.09 11.71
N GLN A 189 4.49 -16.09 11.03
CA GLN A 189 5.03 -16.64 9.78
C GLN A 189 4.15 -16.34 8.57
N VAL A 190 2.92 -15.84 8.74
CA VAL A 190 1.98 -15.58 7.63
C VAL A 190 2.63 -14.73 6.54
N VAL A 191 3.25 -13.60 6.90
CA VAL A 191 3.86 -12.68 5.93
C VAL A 191 5.10 -13.31 5.27
N GLU A 192 5.97 -13.95 6.06
CA GLU A 192 7.21 -14.53 5.55
C GLU A 192 6.95 -15.72 4.62
N ASN A 193 5.96 -16.54 4.93
CA ASN A 193 5.61 -17.75 4.18
C ASN A 193 4.80 -17.45 2.92
N TYR A 194 4.22 -16.26 2.77
CA TYR A 194 3.52 -15.88 1.55
C TYR A 194 4.39 -16.07 0.30
N ARG A 195 3.78 -16.59 -0.76
CA ARG A 195 4.34 -16.75 -2.10
C ARG A 195 3.28 -16.32 -3.13
N PRO A 196 3.65 -15.69 -4.25
CA PRO A 196 2.70 -15.31 -5.30
C PRO A 196 1.87 -16.49 -5.85
N ALA A 197 2.41 -17.71 -5.79
CA ALA A 197 1.69 -18.92 -6.20
C ALA A 197 0.42 -19.21 -5.38
N TYR A 198 0.25 -18.60 -4.21
CA TYR A 198 -0.99 -18.70 -3.42
C TYR A 198 -2.09 -17.76 -3.91
N GLY A 199 -1.82 -16.95 -4.93
CA GLY A 199 -2.75 -15.91 -5.40
C GLY A 199 -2.56 -14.60 -4.65
N GLY A 200 -3.42 -13.64 -4.97
CA GLY A 200 -3.30 -12.24 -4.55
C GLY A 200 -2.05 -11.58 -5.16
N TRP A 201 -2.09 -10.27 -5.36
CA TRP A 201 -0.91 -9.52 -5.80
C TRP A 201 -0.31 -8.82 -4.58
N MET A 202 0.31 -9.59 -3.68
CA MET A 202 0.84 -9.05 -2.43
C MET A 202 2.35 -8.85 -2.48
N VAL A 203 2.83 -7.80 -1.80
CA VAL A 203 4.24 -7.57 -1.51
C VAL A 203 4.48 -7.59 0.00
N LYS A 204 5.71 -7.95 0.39
CA LYS A 204 6.12 -7.96 1.81
C LYS A 204 6.78 -6.62 2.12
N VAL A 205 6.34 -5.97 3.17
CA VAL A 205 6.92 -4.69 3.63
C VAL A 205 7.49 -4.86 5.03
N THR A 206 8.72 -4.40 5.20
CA THR A 206 9.46 -4.52 6.45
C THR A 206 9.05 -3.41 7.42
N ASN A 207 8.80 -3.75 8.68
CA ASN A 207 8.43 -2.74 9.68
C ASN A 207 9.56 -1.75 9.98
N GLY A 208 9.23 -0.46 9.91
CA GLY A 208 10.20 0.63 10.04
C GLY A 208 10.96 0.93 8.75
N SER A 209 10.47 0.52 7.57
CA SER A 209 11.04 0.93 6.28
C SER A 209 10.78 2.41 5.93
N GLY A 210 9.91 3.08 6.69
CA GLY A 210 9.36 4.40 6.35
C GLY A 210 7.98 4.33 5.70
N GLU A 211 7.53 3.13 5.33
CA GLU A 211 6.17 2.90 4.85
C GLU A 211 5.21 2.60 6.02
N LEU A 212 3.93 2.86 5.80
CA LEU A 212 2.84 2.46 6.69
C LEU A 212 1.93 1.47 5.96
N PRO A 213 1.33 0.51 6.67
CA PRO A 213 0.29 -0.31 6.08
C PRO A 213 -0.94 0.52 5.76
N VAL A 214 -1.88 -0.07 5.02
CA VAL A 214 -3.22 0.47 4.79
C VAL A 214 -4.28 -0.53 5.30
N PRO A 215 -5.54 -0.09 5.52
CA PRO A 215 -6.62 -1.03 5.83
C PRO A 215 -6.69 -2.17 4.79
N GLY A 216 -6.74 -3.42 5.27
CA GLY A 216 -6.65 -4.62 4.46
C GLY A 216 -5.27 -5.29 4.44
N ASP A 217 -4.22 -4.60 4.88
CA ASP A 217 -2.91 -5.23 5.04
C ASP A 217 -2.90 -6.25 6.19
N VAL A 218 -2.03 -7.26 6.08
CA VAL A 218 -1.94 -8.36 7.05
C VAL A 218 -0.60 -8.30 7.77
N LEU A 219 -0.64 -8.22 9.10
CA LEU A 219 0.54 -8.10 9.95
C LEU A 219 1.00 -9.47 10.48
N SER A 220 2.31 -9.71 10.52
CA SER A 220 2.91 -10.75 11.38
C SER A 220 3.65 -10.09 12.53
N PHE A 221 3.47 -10.60 13.74
CA PHE A 221 4.05 -10.03 14.96
C PHE A 221 5.42 -10.65 15.28
N LEU A 222 6.14 -10.04 16.23
CA LEU A 222 7.36 -10.61 16.81
C LEU A 222 7.06 -11.83 17.72
N SER A 223 5.82 -11.93 18.21
CA SER A 223 5.27 -13.13 18.85
C SER A 223 4.46 -13.94 17.85
N VAL A 224 4.12 -15.19 18.19
CA VAL A 224 3.25 -16.07 17.38
C VAL A 224 1.82 -15.53 17.27
N HIS A 225 1.63 -14.51 16.44
CA HIS A 225 0.36 -13.80 16.26
C HIS A 225 0.29 -13.06 14.91
N THR A 226 -0.92 -12.87 14.41
CA THR A 226 -1.21 -12.16 13.16
C THR A 226 -2.54 -11.40 13.26
N ALA A 227 -2.69 -10.33 12.49
CA ALA A 227 -3.88 -9.49 12.50
C ALA A 227 -4.08 -8.78 11.16
N ILE A 228 -5.28 -8.22 10.96
CA ILE A 228 -5.65 -7.45 9.77
C ILE A 228 -5.69 -5.97 10.17
N VAL A 229 -5.08 -5.09 9.38
CA VAL A 229 -5.17 -3.64 9.57
C VAL A 229 -6.57 -3.16 9.18
N THR A 230 -7.21 -2.37 10.04
CA THR A 230 -8.56 -1.83 9.79
C THR A 230 -8.58 -0.30 9.73
N GLY A 231 -7.54 0.37 10.24
CA GLY A 231 -7.42 1.82 10.24
C GLY A 231 -5.99 2.25 10.55
N VAL A 232 -5.56 3.39 10.01
CA VAL A 232 -4.23 3.96 10.22
C VAL A 232 -4.37 5.44 10.52
N HIS A 233 -3.82 5.86 11.66
CA HIS A 233 -3.92 7.22 12.19
C HIS A 233 -2.53 7.67 12.61
N VAL A 234 -1.72 8.10 11.64
CA VAL A 234 -0.31 8.45 11.83
C VAL A 234 -0.04 9.84 11.26
N ASP A 235 0.70 10.66 11.99
CA ASP A 235 1.09 12.02 11.59
C ASP A 235 2.26 12.04 10.59
N THR A 236 2.64 13.23 10.15
CA THR A 236 3.74 13.41 9.18
C THR A 236 5.11 13.08 9.77
N GLN A 237 5.23 12.98 11.09
CA GLN A 237 6.42 12.54 11.81
C GLN A 237 6.46 11.02 12.01
N GLY A 238 5.45 10.29 11.53
CA GLY A 238 5.37 8.84 11.63
C GLY A 238 4.91 8.35 13.01
N ASN A 239 4.27 9.18 13.83
CA ASN A 239 3.75 8.81 15.13
C ASN A 239 2.23 8.69 15.12
N GLY A 240 1.70 7.74 15.91
CA GLY A 240 0.25 7.59 16.03
C GLY A 240 -0.18 6.17 16.37
N SER A 241 -1.22 5.68 15.70
CA SER A 241 -1.77 4.35 15.97
C SER A 241 -2.32 3.64 14.74
N ILE A 242 -2.39 2.31 14.83
CA ILE A 242 -3.02 1.43 13.84
C ILE A 242 -4.11 0.62 14.55
N ASP A 243 -5.30 0.64 13.98
CA ASP A 243 -6.42 -0.22 14.38
C ASP A 243 -6.27 -1.58 13.70
N ILE A 244 -6.49 -2.66 14.45
CA ILE A 244 -6.43 -4.01 13.90
C ILE A 244 -7.66 -4.85 14.28
N LEU A 245 -7.98 -5.81 13.42
CA LEU A 245 -8.91 -6.91 13.68
C LEU A 245 -8.09 -8.17 13.98
N GLU A 246 -8.42 -8.84 15.09
CA GLU A 246 -7.69 -10.03 15.54
C GLU A 246 -8.62 -11.05 16.21
N GLN A 247 -8.13 -12.28 16.28
CA GLN A 247 -8.71 -13.38 17.06
C GLN A 247 -7.63 -13.93 17.98
N ASN A 248 -8.01 -14.71 18.99
CA ASN A 248 -7.06 -15.35 19.91
C ASN A 248 -6.17 -14.38 20.72
N ALA A 249 -6.61 -13.12 20.87
CA ALA A 249 -5.89 -12.08 21.62
C ALA A 249 -6.87 -11.18 22.40
N ALA A 250 -7.34 -10.07 21.83
CA ALA A 250 -8.32 -9.20 22.48
C ALA A 250 -9.71 -9.85 22.60
N GLY A 251 -10.36 -9.65 23.74
CA GLY A 251 -11.69 -10.23 24.03
C GLY A 251 -12.85 -9.66 23.19
N ASN A 252 -12.65 -8.49 22.58
CA ASN A 252 -13.60 -7.85 21.66
C ASN A 252 -13.20 -8.01 20.17
N GLY A 253 -12.10 -8.71 19.89
CA GLY A 253 -11.59 -8.95 18.53
C GLY A 253 -10.90 -7.76 17.87
N SER A 254 -10.54 -6.71 18.61
CA SER A 254 -9.82 -5.56 18.06
C SER A 254 -8.90 -4.91 19.09
N THR A 255 -7.79 -4.33 18.63
CA THR A 255 -6.86 -3.57 19.48
C THR A 255 -6.23 -2.43 18.69
N LYS A 256 -5.52 -1.54 19.39
CA LYS A 256 -4.74 -0.45 18.81
C LYS A 256 -3.25 -0.69 19.03
N LEU A 257 -2.47 -0.58 17.97
CA LEU A 257 -1.01 -0.64 18.02
C LEU A 257 -0.42 0.76 17.97
N ALA A 258 0.57 1.05 18.81
CA ALA A 258 1.29 2.31 18.76
C ALA A 258 2.26 2.34 17.57
N VAL A 259 2.43 3.50 16.96
CA VAL A 259 3.43 3.78 15.93
C VAL A 259 4.34 4.90 16.40
N ASN A 260 5.65 4.72 16.26
CA ASN A 260 6.67 5.73 16.56
C ASN A 260 7.68 5.76 15.41
N GLY A 261 7.83 6.90 14.75
CA GLY A 261 8.74 7.08 13.61
C GLY A 261 8.58 6.01 12.53
N PHE A 262 7.35 5.78 12.04
CA PHE A 262 7.00 4.77 11.03
C PHE A 262 7.27 3.32 11.44
N ARG A 263 7.54 3.06 12.73
CA ARG A 263 7.69 1.71 13.28
C ARG A 263 6.51 1.36 14.15
N ILE A 264 5.84 0.28 13.79
CA ILE A 264 4.69 -0.26 14.50
C ILE A 264 5.18 -1.13 15.66
N ALA A 265 4.63 -0.92 16.86
CA ALA A 265 5.01 -1.69 18.04
C ALA A 265 4.72 -3.18 17.85
N ARG A 266 5.71 -4.03 18.17
CA ARG A 266 5.62 -5.51 18.21
C ARG A 266 5.32 -6.22 16.87
N VAL A 267 5.35 -5.50 15.75
CA VAL A 267 5.16 -6.06 14.40
C VAL A 267 6.51 -6.38 13.76
N LYS A 268 6.60 -7.49 13.03
CA LYS A 268 7.78 -7.88 12.24
C LYS A 268 7.74 -7.26 10.85
N ASN A 269 6.65 -7.50 10.13
CA ASN A 269 6.42 -7.10 8.75
C ASN A 269 4.93 -7.25 8.40
N TRP A 270 4.54 -6.81 7.21
CA TRP A 270 3.18 -7.01 6.69
C TRP A 270 3.14 -7.39 5.21
N LEU A 271 2.00 -7.94 4.79
CA LEU A 271 1.63 -8.07 3.40
C LEU A 271 0.82 -6.86 2.99
N HIS A 272 1.19 -6.27 1.86
CA HIS A 272 0.50 -5.15 1.24
C HIS A 272 -0.06 -5.56 -0.12
N HIS A 273 -1.34 -5.26 -0.36
CA HIS A 273 -1.99 -5.57 -1.62
C HIS A 273 -1.67 -4.52 -2.67
N LEU A 274 -1.10 -4.95 -3.79
CA LEU A 274 -0.93 -4.09 -4.96
C LEU A 274 -2.27 -4.00 -5.69
N VAL A 275 -2.83 -2.78 -5.75
CA VAL A 275 -3.95 -2.50 -6.65
C VAL A 275 -3.39 -2.59 -8.08
N GLY A 276 -3.82 -3.62 -8.81
CA GLY A 276 -3.47 -3.84 -10.22
C GLY A 276 -4.31 -3.03 -11.19
#